data_AF-A0A821BB47-F1
#
_entry.id   AF-A0A821BB47-F1
#
_cell.length_a   1.000
_cell.length_b   1.000
_cell.length_c   1.000
_cell.angle_alpha   90.00
_cell.angle_beta   90.00
_cell.angle_gamma   90.00
#
_symmetry.space_group_name_H-M   'P 1'
#
loop_
_entity.id
_entity.type
_entity.pdbx_description
1 polymer ?
#
loop_
_entity_poly.entity_id
_entity_poly.type
_entity_poly.pdbx_seq_one_letter_code
_entity_poly.pdbx_strand_id
1 'polypeptide(L)'
;TQQQAITALSHIERIIKEKANLFIKETPKRHRPPSWTEACLDVTVRWLLRQCGRIETESRRKCIELVCTFIPLLPNIRSIREYFDLKIKSEGNIYFIERFEGTISKEKKTRFKASLANQTCLTDMNEQFSLPIVYQWLDTVIASLDCYTWVFSQGFLNPLLFQDNNQKSRLITSLSYFISKISMNTLHDIVNYFPASNQSYVFTPNDVRQFDTAKCTVIVRLLNFITAIWSKYPHDTKRAIEDSFYSNDLTKLILTCVFNPTQLGFDINNEEINKKLPERIMILLKSMTTHLPEQLLQPFYSNALQMTKSDGLYNLTKELNMNPVRWSLIFTITRGLRLLHDVRLLPKPTQPEQYAKELWTTMLTKIITHEEDCDKANIVLTIDNQRGLQALFYYIIYLGIKPNEVLPYFFQSTRIHTDTGMATVGTYLLTLFKYQITSWLGTTPHFIINDIDIRQQCGQQFVDGIYTCWPLFILFYRSINIDDKLLIVTLLTKTFIIDSRLLISHEQFDHISQIYLSLLLINN
;
A
#
# COMPACT_ATOMS: atom_id res chain seq x y z
N THR A 1 12.51 28.38 -9.91
CA THR A 1 13.87 27.99 -9.49
C THR A 1 14.15 26.50 -9.63
N GLN A 2 13.41 25.58 -9.00
CA GLN A 2 13.71 24.13 -9.06
C GLN A 2 13.70 23.55 -10.49
N GLN A 3 12.64 23.81 -11.27
CA GLN A 3 12.55 23.34 -12.66
C GLN A 3 13.70 23.88 -13.53
N GLN A 4 14.06 25.16 -13.39
CA GLN A 4 15.19 25.75 -14.11
C GLN A 4 16.52 25.09 -13.74
N ALA A 5 16.73 24.77 -12.46
CA ALA A 5 17.92 24.03 -12.02
C ALA A 5 17.97 22.62 -12.62
N ILE A 6 16.84 21.91 -12.67
CA ILE A 6 16.73 20.60 -13.33
C ILE A 6 17.07 20.72 -14.82
N THR A 7 16.49 21.69 -15.53
CA THR A 7 16.78 21.92 -16.96
C THR A 7 18.24 22.25 -17.20
N ALA A 8 18.84 23.12 -16.37
CA ALA A 8 20.26 23.47 -16.47
C ALA A 8 21.15 22.23 -16.24
N LEU A 9 20.85 21.42 -15.23
CA LEU A 9 21.57 20.17 -14.97
C LEU A 9 21.43 19.17 -16.12
N SER A 10 20.25 19.06 -16.73
CA SER A 10 20.04 18.20 -17.91
C SER A 10 20.86 18.66 -19.13
N HIS A 11 21.02 19.97 -19.32
CA HIS A 11 21.92 20.49 -20.36
C HIS A 11 23.39 20.16 -20.07
N ILE A 12 23.84 20.32 -18.83
CA ILE A 12 25.20 19.96 -18.40
C ILE A 12 25.44 18.47 -18.60
N GLU A 13 24.49 17.64 -18.18
CA GLU A 13 24.52 16.19 -18.35
C GLU A 13 24.71 15.79 -19.82
N ARG A 14 23.93 16.38 -20.74
CA ARG A 14 24.06 16.13 -22.18
C ARG A 14 25.44 16.49 -22.71
N ILE A 15 26.00 17.63 -22.29
CA ILE A 15 27.35 18.04 -22.72
C ILE A 15 28.40 17.05 -22.21
N ILE A 16 28.31 16.63 -20.95
CA ILE A 16 29.26 15.66 -20.38
C ILE A 16 29.17 14.31 -21.10
N LYS A 17 27.98 13.83 -21.44
CA LYS A 17 27.82 12.59 -22.23
C LYS A 17 28.50 12.69 -23.60
N GLU A 18 28.22 13.76 -24.35
CA GLU A 18 28.75 13.96 -25.70
C GLU A 18 30.27 14.22 -25.74
N LYS A 19 30.81 14.82 -24.69
CA LYS A 19 32.21 15.26 -24.62
C LYS A 19 33.00 14.58 -23.51
N ALA A 20 32.61 13.38 -23.10
CA ALA A 20 33.16 12.70 -21.92
C ALA A 20 34.68 12.58 -21.97
N ASN A 21 35.25 12.28 -23.14
CA ASN A 21 36.70 12.16 -23.37
C ASN A 21 37.48 13.41 -22.97
N LEU A 22 36.89 14.61 -23.04
CA LEU A 22 37.54 15.84 -22.60
C LEU A 22 37.66 15.92 -21.07
N PHE A 23 36.77 15.25 -20.33
CA PHE A 23 36.66 15.33 -18.88
C PHE A 23 37.37 14.18 -18.14
N ILE A 24 37.87 13.17 -18.85
CA ILE A 24 38.56 12.02 -18.23
C ILE A 24 39.81 12.46 -17.47
N LYS A 25 40.62 13.32 -18.07
CA LYS A 25 41.86 13.84 -17.47
C LYS A 25 41.68 15.26 -16.95
N GLU A 26 42.45 15.60 -15.93
CA GLU A 26 42.54 16.98 -15.45
C GLU A 26 43.20 17.87 -16.52
N THR A 27 42.83 19.15 -16.53
CA THR A 27 43.45 20.16 -17.39
C THR A 27 43.59 21.45 -16.58
N PRO A 28 44.78 22.11 -16.56
CA PRO A 28 45.02 23.29 -15.74
C PRO A 28 44.14 24.50 -16.10
N LYS A 29 43.53 24.50 -17.30
CA LYS A 29 42.59 25.54 -17.76
C LYS A 29 41.18 25.38 -17.18
N ARG A 30 40.84 24.22 -16.60
CA ARG A 30 39.50 23.95 -16.09
C ARG A 30 39.37 24.49 -14.67
N HIS A 31 38.38 25.35 -14.45
CA HIS A 31 38.07 25.82 -13.11
C HIS A 31 37.70 24.64 -12.20
N ARG A 32 38.44 24.46 -11.12
CA ARG A 32 38.19 23.39 -10.14
C ARG A 32 37.13 23.85 -9.13
N PRO A 33 36.01 23.13 -8.98
CA PRO A 33 35.03 23.45 -7.95
C PRO A 33 35.63 23.43 -6.54
N PRO A 34 35.09 24.22 -5.59
CA PRO A 34 35.47 24.11 -4.19
C PRO A 34 35.27 22.67 -3.69
N SER A 35 36.13 22.20 -2.80
CA SER A 35 36.17 20.82 -2.25
C SER A 35 36.57 19.70 -3.22
N TRP A 36 36.88 19.97 -4.49
CA TRP A 36 37.38 18.94 -5.41
C TRP A 36 38.91 18.85 -5.34
N THR A 37 39.45 17.63 -5.40
CA THR A 37 40.89 17.39 -5.50
C THR A 37 41.39 17.75 -6.89
N GLU A 38 40.70 17.27 -7.92
CA GLU A 38 41.02 17.46 -9.33
C GLU A 38 39.76 17.79 -10.13
N ALA A 39 39.91 18.53 -11.22
CA ALA A 39 38.80 18.84 -12.11
C ALA A 39 38.62 17.73 -13.17
N CYS A 40 38.24 16.51 -12.79
CA CYS A 40 38.04 15.38 -13.70
C CYS A 40 36.71 14.63 -13.47
N LEU A 41 36.32 13.76 -14.41
CA LEU A 41 35.05 13.05 -14.39
C LEU A 41 34.97 12.05 -13.23
N ASP A 42 36.06 11.37 -12.89
CA ASP A 42 36.10 10.46 -11.74
C ASP A 42 35.85 11.20 -10.42
N VAL A 43 36.50 12.35 -10.20
CA VAL A 43 36.23 13.19 -9.02
C VAL A 43 34.80 13.73 -9.03
N THR A 44 34.25 14.06 -10.20
CA THR A 44 32.84 14.44 -10.34
C THR A 44 31.91 13.33 -9.84
N VAL A 45 32.12 12.09 -10.29
CA VAL A 45 31.34 10.91 -9.87
C VAL A 45 31.46 10.68 -8.36
N ARG A 46 32.68 10.74 -7.80
CA ARG A 46 32.90 10.59 -6.35
C ARG A 46 32.19 11.69 -5.54
N TRP A 47 32.21 12.93 -6.04
CA TRP A 47 31.51 14.04 -5.41
C TRP A 47 30.00 13.86 -5.46
N LEU A 48 29.45 13.46 -6.61
CA LEU A 48 28.02 13.18 -6.77
C LEU A 48 27.56 12.04 -5.86
N LEU A 49 28.34 10.95 -5.76
CA LEU A 49 28.07 9.85 -4.83
C LEU A 49 28.00 10.33 -3.38
N ARG A 50 28.88 11.25 -2.99
CA ARG A 50 28.81 11.88 -1.66
C ARG A 50 27.56 12.75 -1.48
N GLN A 51 27.00 13.29 -2.55
CA GLN A 51 25.75 14.07 -2.48
C GLN A 51 24.50 13.18 -2.48
N CYS A 52 24.61 11.88 -2.79
CA CYS A 52 23.47 10.97 -2.75
C CYS A 52 22.88 10.87 -1.33
N GLY A 53 23.67 10.93 -0.25
CA GLY A 53 23.16 10.92 1.12
C GLY A 53 22.58 12.25 1.63
N ARG A 54 22.37 13.26 0.78
CA ARG A 54 21.78 14.54 1.21
C ARG A 54 20.31 14.41 1.60
N ILE A 55 19.88 15.23 2.56
CA ILE A 55 18.49 15.29 3.03
C ILE A 55 17.53 15.81 1.93
N GLU A 56 17.98 16.72 1.05
CA GLU A 56 17.12 17.28 0.01
C GLU A 56 16.80 16.25 -1.09
N THR A 57 15.56 15.76 -1.09
CA THR A 57 15.10 14.65 -1.94
C THR A 57 15.36 14.86 -3.44
N GLU A 58 15.02 16.02 -3.99
CA GLU A 58 15.20 16.29 -5.43
C GLU A 58 16.68 16.39 -5.83
N SER A 59 17.52 16.94 -4.96
CA SER A 59 18.97 16.99 -5.16
C SER A 59 19.56 15.58 -5.15
N ARG A 60 19.20 14.77 -4.16
CA ARG A 60 19.60 13.36 -4.04
C ARG A 60 19.21 12.56 -5.28
N ARG A 61 17.96 12.66 -5.72
CA ARG A 61 17.44 11.98 -6.92
C ARG A 61 18.25 12.33 -8.16
N LYS A 62 18.50 13.62 -8.40
CA LYS A 62 19.29 14.04 -9.56
C LYS A 62 20.76 13.59 -9.45
N CYS A 63 21.34 13.58 -8.25
CA CYS A 63 22.69 13.05 -8.05
C CYS A 63 22.76 11.56 -8.39
N ILE A 64 21.80 10.75 -7.95
CA ILE A 64 21.72 9.31 -8.29
C ILE A 64 21.63 9.10 -9.81
N GLU A 65 20.78 9.88 -10.49
CA GLU A 65 20.62 9.84 -11.95
C GLU A 65 21.93 10.17 -12.68
N LEU A 66 22.61 11.25 -12.27
CA LEU A 66 23.90 11.66 -12.84
C LEU A 66 25.01 10.65 -12.57
N VAL A 67 25.04 10.04 -11.38
CA VAL A 67 25.99 8.95 -11.06
C VAL A 67 25.80 7.77 -12.00
N CYS A 68 24.56 7.31 -12.19
CA CYS A 68 24.26 6.21 -13.10
C CYS A 68 24.65 6.54 -14.54
N THR A 69 24.56 7.81 -14.92
CA THR A 69 24.90 8.30 -16.25
C THR A 69 26.40 8.45 -16.47
N PHE A 70 27.16 8.91 -15.47
CA PHE A 70 28.57 9.26 -15.63
C PHE A 70 29.53 8.11 -15.35
N ILE A 71 29.18 7.14 -14.50
CA ILE A 71 30.05 5.98 -14.24
C ILE A 71 30.40 5.22 -15.54
N PRO A 72 29.45 4.91 -16.44
CA PRO A 72 29.76 4.21 -17.70
C PRO A 72 30.69 4.99 -18.65
N LEU A 73 30.91 6.28 -18.40
CA LEU A 73 31.80 7.12 -19.21
C LEU A 73 33.25 7.10 -18.71
N LEU A 74 33.52 6.48 -17.55
CA LEU A 74 34.85 6.38 -16.99
C LEU A 74 35.70 5.34 -17.76
N PRO A 75 37.01 5.60 -17.94
CA PRO A 75 37.87 4.65 -18.63
C PRO A 75 37.99 3.34 -17.83
N ASN A 76 37.99 2.20 -18.54
CA ASN A 76 38.15 0.87 -17.96
C ASN A 76 37.05 0.45 -16.96
N ILE A 77 35.88 1.08 -17.01
CA ILE A 77 34.71 0.67 -16.23
C ILE A 77 33.62 0.18 -17.19
N ARG A 78 33.23 -1.09 -17.10
CA ARG A 78 32.22 -1.71 -17.99
C ARG A 78 30.81 -1.59 -17.42
N SER A 79 30.69 -1.42 -16.10
CA SER A 79 29.38 -1.32 -15.43
C SER A 79 29.47 -0.54 -14.12
N ILE A 80 28.32 -0.05 -13.64
CA ILE A 80 28.21 0.61 -12.33
C ILE A 80 28.61 -0.35 -11.20
N ARG A 81 28.23 -1.62 -11.31
CA ARG A 81 28.60 -2.66 -10.35
C ARG A 81 30.12 -2.84 -10.27
N GLU A 82 30.80 -2.92 -11.41
CA GLU A 82 32.26 -3.02 -11.44
C GLU A 82 32.93 -1.82 -10.77
N TYR A 83 32.44 -0.60 -11.01
CA TYR A 83 32.95 0.59 -10.34
C TYR A 83 32.75 0.50 -8.81
N PHE A 84 31.60 0.02 -8.35
CA PHE A 84 31.33 -0.15 -6.91
C PHE A 84 32.20 -1.23 -6.28
N ASP A 85 32.37 -2.37 -6.95
CA ASP A 85 33.26 -3.45 -6.50
C ASP A 85 34.71 -2.96 -6.39
N LEU A 86 35.17 -2.12 -7.32
CA LEU A 86 36.50 -1.50 -7.24
C LEU A 86 36.61 -0.58 -6.03
N LYS A 87 35.57 0.22 -5.71
CA LYS A 87 35.56 1.08 -4.52
C LYS A 87 35.53 0.30 -3.21
N ILE A 88 34.79 -0.80 -3.14
CA ILE A 88 34.85 -1.71 -1.99
C ILE A 88 36.26 -2.29 -1.84
N LYS A 89 36.87 -2.76 -2.93
CA LYS A 89 38.24 -3.32 -2.88
C LYS A 89 39.29 -2.31 -2.44
N SER A 90 39.17 -1.04 -2.85
CA SER A 90 40.16 -0.02 -2.54
C SER A 90 39.95 0.69 -1.21
N GLU A 91 38.69 0.96 -0.84
CA GLU A 91 38.32 1.85 0.28
C GLU A 91 37.44 1.14 1.33
N GLY A 92 37.03 -0.11 1.11
CA GLY A 92 36.17 -0.90 2.01
C GLY A 92 34.69 -0.53 1.90
N ASN A 93 33.84 -1.23 2.68
CA ASN A 93 32.40 -0.95 2.74
C ASN A 93 32.11 0.45 3.29
N ILE A 94 32.98 0.94 4.17
CA ILE A 94 32.87 2.26 4.79
C ILE A 94 32.75 3.39 3.78
N TYR A 95 33.33 3.23 2.58
CA TYR A 95 33.19 4.17 1.47
C TYR A 95 31.73 4.55 1.21
N PHE A 96 30.84 3.56 1.11
CA PHE A 96 29.43 3.77 0.81
C PHE A 96 28.64 4.17 2.04
N ILE A 97 28.94 3.57 3.20
CA ILE A 97 28.27 3.88 4.47
C ILE A 97 28.41 5.39 4.78
N GLU A 98 29.62 5.95 4.73
CA GLU A 98 29.85 7.38 5.00
C GLU A 98 29.14 8.31 4.02
N ARG A 99 28.92 7.85 2.78
CA ARG A 99 28.28 8.65 1.73
C ARG A 99 26.77 8.62 1.80
N PHE A 100 26.20 7.53 2.34
CA PHE A 100 24.75 7.36 2.48
C PHE A 100 24.25 7.82 3.85
N GLU A 101 25.00 7.58 4.91
CA GLU A 101 24.61 7.88 6.29
C GLU A 101 25.25 9.16 6.83
N GLY A 102 26.26 9.68 6.14
CA GLY A 102 27.07 10.81 6.57
C GLY A 102 28.32 10.38 7.34
N THR A 103 29.20 11.35 7.61
CA THR A 103 30.46 11.14 8.35
C THR A 103 30.36 11.65 9.78
N ILE A 104 31.14 11.06 10.69
CA ILE A 104 31.29 11.61 12.04
C ILE A 104 32.14 12.87 11.96
N SER A 105 31.51 14.04 12.13
CA SER A 105 32.26 15.30 12.13
C SER A 105 32.87 15.54 13.50
N LYS A 106 34.20 15.62 13.57
CA LYS A 106 34.92 16.07 14.78
C LYS A 106 34.83 17.59 14.98
N GLU A 107 34.34 18.34 13.98
CA GLU A 107 34.29 19.80 14.01
C GLU A 107 32.85 20.33 14.14
N LYS A 108 32.56 21.03 15.24
CA LYS A 108 31.26 21.64 15.57
C LYS A 108 30.75 22.70 14.57
N LYS A 109 31.51 23.05 13.52
CA LYS A 109 31.27 24.19 12.62
C LYS A 109 30.80 23.84 11.20
N THR A 110 30.76 22.57 10.80
CA THR A 110 30.26 22.19 9.47
C THR A 110 28.74 22.04 9.48
N ARG A 111 28.06 22.63 8.47
CA ARG A 111 26.59 22.68 8.31
C ARG A 111 25.87 21.32 8.22
N PHE A 112 26.58 20.20 8.26
CA PHE A 112 26.03 18.83 8.23
C PHE A 112 25.90 18.24 9.64
N LYS A 113 25.13 18.90 10.51
CA LYS A 113 24.93 18.44 11.90
C LYS A 113 24.10 17.15 11.99
N ALA A 114 23.13 16.95 11.10
CA ALA A 114 22.34 15.72 11.05
C ALA A 114 22.96 14.71 10.08
N SER A 115 23.30 13.56 10.62
CA SER A 115 23.89 12.40 9.96
C SER A 115 23.57 11.19 10.84
N LEU A 116 23.18 10.07 10.25
CA LEU A 116 22.91 8.85 11.03
C LEU A 116 24.19 8.34 11.71
N ALA A 117 25.36 8.66 11.17
CA ALA A 117 26.63 8.33 11.80
C ALA A 117 26.84 9.06 13.14
N ASN A 118 26.21 10.23 13.34
CA ASN A 118 26.30 11.00 14.59
C ASN A 118 25.11 10.77 15.53
N GLN A 119 23.91 10.57 14.98
CA GLN A 119 22.65 10.58 15.74
C GLN A 119 21.73 9.46 15.24
N THR A 120 21.72 8.34 15.98
CA THR A 120 20.92 7.19 15.60
C THR A 120 19.46 7.30 16.02
N CYS A 121 19.22 7.94 17.16
CA CYS A 121 17.91 8.09 17.79
C CYS A 121 17.67 9.54 18.21
N LEU A 122 16.41 9.99 18.27
CA LEU A 122 16.09 11.33 18.82
C LEU A 122 16.48 11.43 20.31
N THR A 123 16.47 10.31 21.03
CA THR A 123 16.89 10.24 22.44
C THR A 123 18.37 10.51 22.65
N ASP A 124 19.20 10.37 21.62
CA ASP A 124 20.64 10.63 21.70
C ASP A 124 20.93 12.15 21.68
N MET A 125 19.90 12.98 21.43
CA MET A 125 20.04 14.42 21.32
C MET A 125 19.91 15.07 22.69
N ASN A 126 21.01 15.66 23.17
CA ASN A 126 21.02 16.55 24.35
C ASN A 126 20.50 17.95 23.99
N GLU A 127 19.39 18.03 23.27
CA GLU A 127 18.78 19.30 22.82
C GLU A 127 17.32 19.35 23.26
N GLN A 128 16.75 20.56 23.37
CA GLN A 128 15.32 20.73 23.60
C GLN A 128 14.53 20.29 22.37
N PHE A 129 13.32 19.81 22.58
CA PHE A 129 12.42 19.44 21.48
C PHE A 129 12.21 20.63 20.54
N SER A 130 12.36 20.37 19.24
CA SER A 130 11.88 21.26 18.19
C SER A 130 11.50 20.47 16.94
N LEU A 131 10.44 20.92 16.24
CA LEU A 131 9.99 20.29 14.99
C LEU A 131 11.10 20.20 13.92
N PRO A 132 11.94 21.23 13.69
CA PRO A 132 13.02 21.13 12.72
C PRO A 132 14.00 19.99 13.00
N ILE A 133 14.32 19.72 14.27
CA ILE A 133 15.23 18.62 14.65
C ILE A 133 14.59 17.27 14.30
N VAL A 134 13.30 17.10 14.63
CA VAL A 134 12.56 15.86 14.30
C VAL A 134 12.52 15.64 12.80
N TYR A 135 12.16 16.66 12.02
CA TYR A 135 12.10 16.56 10.56
C TYR A 135 13.47 16.30 9.95
N GLN A 136 14.51 16.96 10.42
CA GLN A 136 15.86 16.74 9.93
C GLN A 136 16.34 15.30 10.18
N TRP A 137 16.00 14.71 11.33
CA TRP A 137 16.30 13.31 11.59
C TRP A 137 15.51 12.37 10.67
N LEU A 138 14.20 12.58 10.50
CA LEU A 138 13.36 11.80 9.58
C LEU A 138 13.89 11.89 8.13
N ASP A 139 14.28 13.08 7.68
CA ASP A 139 14.85 13.30 6.34
C ASP A 139 16.20 12.60 6.16
N THR A 140 17.01 12.50 7.23
CA THR A 140 18.28 11.76 7.20
C THR A 140 18.05 10.26 7.07
N VAL A 141 17.03 9.73 7.77
CA VAL A 141 16.59 8.33 7.61
C VAL A 141 16.08 8.09 6.19
N ILE A 142 15.25 8.99 5.64
CA ILE A 142 14.75 8.91 4.26
C ILE A 142 15.90 8.91 3.25
N ALA A 143 16.88 9.80 3.42
CA ALA A 143 18.03 9.89 2.51
C ALA A 143 18.83 8.59 2.46
N SER A 144 19.08 8.00 3.63
CA SER A 144 19.78 6.73 3.75
C SER A 144 18.96 5.58 3.13
N LEU A 145 17.67 5.49 3.46
CA LEU A 145 16.75 4.49 2.90
C LEU A 145 16.69 4.56 1.37
N ASP A 146 16.59 5.77 0.78
CA ASP A 146 16.55 5.93 -0.68
C ASP A 146 17.86 5.44 -1.33
N CYS A 147 19.03 5.76 -0.76
CA CYS A 147 20.32 5.32 -1.28
C CYS A 147 20.46 3.80 -1.24
N TYR A 148 20.18 3.19 -0.09
CA TYR A 148 20.28 1.74 0.06
C TYR A 148 19.22 0.99 -0.75
N THR A 149 18.00 1.50 -0.83
CA THR A 149 16.96 0.92 -1.69
C THR A 149 17.40 0.95 -3.15
N TRP A 150 17.99 2.05 -3.61
CA TRP A 150 18.52 2.16 -4.97
C TRP A 150 19.63 1.14 -5.24
N VAL A 151 20.72 1.15 -4.45
CA VAL A 151 21.87 0.28 -4.73
C VAL A 151 21.55 -1.21 -4.62
N PHE A 152 20.67 -1.59 -3.70
CA PHE A 152 20.25 -2.98 -3.54
C PHE A 152 19.25 -3.39 -4.62
N SER A 153 18.23 -2.58 -4.93
CA SER A 153 17.27 -2.92 -6.00
C SER A 153 17.96 -3.10 -7.35
N GLN A 154 18.94 -2.25 -7.69
CA GLN A 154 19.74 -2.38 -8.91
C GLN A 154 20.80 -3.49 -8.82
N GLY A 155 21.16 -3.89 -7.62
CA GLY A 155 22.15 -4.92 -7.34
C GLY A 155 23.59 -4.49 -7.61
N PHE A 156 23.84 -3.20 -7.37
CA PHE A 156 25.16 -2.62 -7.37
C PHE A 156 25.92 -2.92 -6.07
N LEU A 157 25.20 -3.11 -4.96
CA LEU A 157 25.73 -3.51 -3.66
C LEU A 157 24.91 -4.67 -3.07
N ASN A 158 25.45 -5.29 -2.03
CA ASN A 158 24.82 -6.39 -1.30
C ASN A 158 24.59 -5.98 0.18
N PRO A 159 23.46 -6.37 0.83
CA PRO A 159 23.21 -6.09 2.24
C PRO A 159 24.31 -6.53 3.22
N LEU A 160 25.15 -7.51 2.87
CA LEU A 160 26.34 -7.89 3.65
C LEU A 160 27.29 -6.72 3.93
N LEU A 161 27.18 -5.61 3.17
CA LEU A 161 27.80 -4.32 3.48
C LEU A 161 27.62 -3.92 4.96
N PHE A 162 26.47 -4.24 5.57
CA PHE A 162 26.16 -3.88 6.96
C PHE A 162 26.96 -4.66 8.01
N GLN A 163 27.59 -5.78 7.65
CA GLN A 163 28.32 -6.65 8.59
C GLN A 163 29.79 -6.27 8.80
N ASP A 164 30.27 -5.12 8.30
CA ASP A 164 31.69 -4.77 8.39
C ASP A 164 32.17 -4.64 9.86
N ASN A 165 33.29 -5.29 10.17
CA ASN A 165 33.90 -5.32 11.50
C ASN A 165 34.52 -3.97 11.90
N ASN A 166 34.89 -3.12 10.93
CA ASN A 166 35.59 -1.88 11.21
C ASN A 166 34.65 -0.73 11.60
N GLN A 167 33.55 -0.56 10.86
CA GLN A 167 32.48 0.39 11.17
C GLN A 167 31.15 -0.13 10.64
N LYS A 168 30.21 -0.39 11.55
CA LYS A 168 28.87 -0.87 11.22
C LYS A 168 27.98 0.29 10.78
N SER A 169 27.17 0.03 9.77
CA SER A 169 26.07 0.91 9.39
C SER A 169 25.14 1.14 10.58
N ARG A 170 24.69 2.38 10.74
CA ARG A 170 23.75 2.80 11.79
C ARG A 170 22.30 2.76 11.35
N LEU A 171 22.03 2.56 10.05
CA LEU A 171 20.68 2.54 9.50
C LEU A 171 19.77 1.57 10.26
N ILE A 172 20.17 0.30 10.41
CA ILE A 172 19.31 -0.72 11.03
C ILE A 172 18.94 -0.32 12.46
N THR A 173 19.89 0.21 13.24
CA THR A 173 19.63 0.73 14.59
C THR A 173 18.62 1.88 14.55
N SER A 174 18.78 2.85 13.66
CA SER A 174 17.85 3.97 13.49
C SER A 174 16.46 3.51 13.05
N LEU A 175 16.37 2.49 12.19
CA LEU A 175 15.09 1.91 11.77
C LEU A 175 14.41 1.15 12.91
N SER A 176 15.15 0.37 13.70
CA SER A 176 14.60 -0.29 14.90
C SER A 176 14.06 0.72 15.91
N TYR A 177 14.76 1.85 16.10
CA TYR A 177 14.26 2.97 16.91
C TYR A 177 12.99 3.59 16.30
N PHE A 178 13.00 3.89 14.99
CA PHE A 178 11.84 4.44 14.30
C PHE A 178 10.61 3.53 14.46
N ILE A 179 10.77 2.24 14.21
CA ILE A 179 9.70 1.24 14.30
C ILE A 179 9.12 1.20 15.72
N SER A 180 9.98 1.11 16.74
CA SER A 180 9.56 0.90 18.14
C SER A 180 9.10 2.16 18.87
N LYS A 181 9.60 3.36 18.51
CA LYS A 181 9.34 4.61 19.25
C LYS A 181 8.58 5.66 18.46
N ILE A 182 8.69 5.67 17.13
CA ILE A 182 8.16 6.79 16.32
C ILE A 182 6.92 6.35 15.53
N SER A 183 6.97 5.18 14.90
CA SER A 183 6.02 4.79 13.85
C SER A 183 4.56 4.80 14.29
N MET A 184 4.29 4.37 15.53
CA MET A 184 2.96 4.27 16.13
C MET A 184 2.59 5.45 17.04
N ASN A 185 3.52 6.37 17.26
CA ASN A 185 3.40 7.42 18.23
C ASN A 185 2.94 8.73 17.57
N THR A 186 2.18 9.51 18.33
CA THR A 186 1.73 10.85 17.91
C THR A 186 2.85 11.86 18.12
N LEU A 187 2.72 13.03 17.49
CA LEU A 187 3.67 14.13 17.68
C LEU A 187 3.83 14.51 19.18
N HIS A 188 2.75 14.44 19.95
CA HIS A 188 2.77 14.69 21.39
C HIS A 188 3.62 13.67 22.14
N ASP A 189 3.56 12.39 21.75
CA ASP A 189 4.38 11.35 22.37
C ASP A 189 5.87 11.54 22.05
N ILE A 190 6.19 12.06 20.86
CA ILE A 190 7.59 12.26 20.42
C ILE A 190 8.33 13.25 21.32
N VAL A 191 7.63 14.24 21.88
CA VAL A 191 8.21 15.22 22.81
C VAL A 191 8.89 14.53 23.99
N ASN A 192 8.31 13.43 24.48
CA ASN A 192 8.81 12.70 25.64
C ASN A 192 10.15 12.00 25.39
N TYR A 193 10.60 11.91 24.13
CA TYR A 193 11.91 11.36 23.79
C TYR A 193 13.04 12.39 23.86
N PHE A 194 12.74 13.65 24.17
CA PHE A 194 13.74 14.70 24.34
C PHE A 194 13.97 14.94 25.85
N PRO A 195 15.04 14.39 26.43
CA PRO A 195 15.25 14.40 27.89
C PRO A 195 15.41 15.82 28.48
N ALA A 196 15.80 16.79 27.67
CA ALA A 196 15.95 18.19 28.07
C ALA A 196 14.63 19.00 28.01
N SER A 197 13.53 18.39 27.57
CA SER A 197 12.25 19.07 27.37
C SER A 197 11.38 18.97 28.63
N ASN A 198 11.25 20.08 29.35
CA ASN A 198 10.42 20.18 30.56
C ASN A 198 9.14 21.02 30.33
N GLN A 199 8.85 21.39 29.09
CA GLN A 199 7.75 22.29 28.72
C GLN A 199 6.58 21.52 28.10
N SER A 200 5.35 21.98 28.33
CA SER A 200 4.19 21.53 27.58
C SER A 200 4.17 22.22 26.21
N TYR A 201 4.06 21.42 25.15
CA TYR A 201 3.98 21.93 23.78
C TYR A 201 2.54 21.87 23.28
N VAL A 202 2.09 22.96 22.67
CA VAL A 202 0.80 23.04 21.98
C VAL A 202 1.10 23.01 20.48
N PHE A 203 0.59 22.00 19.79
CA PHE A 203 0.78 21.83 18.35
C PHE A 203 -0.46 22.26 17.59
N THR A 204 -0.25 22.94 16.47
CA THR A 204 -1.35 23.23 15.55
C THR A 204 -1.74 21.95 14.79
N PRO A 205 -2.99 21.87 14.27
CA PRO A 205 -3.37 20.77 13.38
C PRO A 205 -2.45 20.64 12.15
N ASN A 206 -1.87 21.74 11.69
CA ASN A 206 -0.90 21.73 10.60
C ASN A 206 0.42 21.05 10.99
N ASP A 207 0.91 21.28 12.21
CA ASP A 207 2.15 20.65 12.70
C ASP A 207 1.98 19.13 12.79
N VAL A 208 0.85 18.67 13.33
CA VAL A 208 0.52 17.24 13.41
C VAL A 208 0.47 16.63 12.01
N ARG A 209 -0.22 17.27 11.06
CA ARG A 209 -0.32 16.81 9.68
C ARG A 209 1.04 16.76 8.98
N GLN A 210 1.89 17.75 9.19
CA GLN A 210 3.24 17.78 8.60
C GLN A 210 4.11 16.66 9.16
N PHE A 211 4.05 16.44 10.48
CA PHE A 211 4.72 15.32 11.12
C PHE A 211 4.24 13.97 10.61
N ASP A 212 2.93 13.76 10.53
CA ASP A 212 2.35 12.52 10.02
C ASP A 212 2.73 12.28 8.56
N THR A 213 2.81 13.34 7.74
CA THR A 213 3.29 13.25 6.35
C THR A 213 4.75 12.79 6.30
N ALA A 214 5.63 13.36 7.13
CA ALA A 214 7.04 12.98 7.20
C ALA A 214 7.20 11.53 7.72
N LYS A 215 6.49 11.17 8.80
CA LYS A 215 6.44 9.83 9.38
C LYS A 215 5.97 8.78 8.37
N CYS A 216 4.87 9.05 7.68
CA CYS A 216 4.33 8.18 6.63
C CYS A 216 5.30 8.03 5.45
N THR A 217 6.05 9.08 5.12
CA THR A 217 7.08 9.01 4.08
C THR A 217 8.20 8.05 4.48
N VAL A 218 8.68 8.11 5.73
CA VAL A 218 9.64 7.13 6.27
C VAL A 218 9.08 5.71 6.19
N ILE A 219 7.83 5.49 6.60
CA ILE A 219 7.18 4.17 6.54
C ILE A 219 7.19 3.64 5.09
N VAL A 220 6.75 4.43 4.10
CA VAL A 220 6.74 4.00 2.69
C VAL A 220 8.15 3.67 2.19
N ARG A 221 9.16 4.45 2.59
CA ARG A 221 10.56 4.17 2.22
C ARG A 221 11.10 2.92 2.90
N LEU A 222 10.74 2.69 4.16
CA LEU A 222 11.05 1.47 4.89
C LEU A 222 10.44 0.24 4.21
N LEU A 223 9.16 0.27 3.84
CA LEU A 223 8.51 -0.86 3.16
C LEU A 223 9.19 -1.16 1.82
N ASN A 224 9.56 -0.14 1.04
CA ASN A 224 10.29 -0.33 -0.22
C ASN A 224 11.69 -0.92 0.00
N PHE A 225 12.41 -0.41 1.00
CA PHE A 225 13.73 -0.91 1.37
C PHE A 225 13.68 -2.39 1.75
N ILE A 226 12.78 -2.74 2.66
CA ILE A 226 12.53 -4.11 3.11
C ILE A 226 12.18 -5.02 1.91
N THR A 227 11.29 -4.56 1.03
CA THR A 227 10.94 -5.29 -0.20
C THR A 227 12.16 -5.52 -1.09
N ALA A 228 13.01 -4.52 -1.27
CA ALA A 228 14.18 -4.61 -2.14
C ALA A 228 15.20 -5.62 -1.62
N ILE A 229 15.48 -5.63 -0.32
CA ILE A 229 16.45 -6.54 0.29
C ILE A 229 15.92 -7.99 0.36
N TRP A 230 14.64 -8.20 0.70
CA TRP A 230 14.08 -9.55 0.78
C TRP A 230 13.89 -10.19 -0.60
N SER A 231 13.44 -9.42 -1.60
CA SER A 231 13.20 -9.96 -2.93
C SER A 231 14.49 -10.37 -3.65
N LYS A 232 15.58 -9.63 -3.42
CA LYS A 232 16.83 -9.81 -4.17
C LYS A 232 17.94 -10.51 -3.39
N TYR A 233 17.93 -10.41 -2.07
CA TYR A 233 19.00 -10.88 -1.19
C TYR A 233 18.48 -11.60 0.06
N PRO A 234 17.58 -12.60 -0.03
CA PRO A 234 16.96 -13.20 1.16
C PRO A 234 17.98 -13.79 2.16
N HIS A 235 18.93 -14.58 1.67
CA HIS A 235 19.94 -15.22 2.53
C HIS A 235 20.93 -14.21 3.13
N ASP A 236 21.41 -13.28 2.32
CA ASP A 236 22.36 -12.26 2.76
C ASP A 236 21.72 -11.25 3.70
N THR A 237 20.43 -10.94 3.52
CA THR A 237 19.67 -10.07 4.41
C THR A 237 19.49 -10.70 5.79
N LYS A 238 19.16 -12.00 5.85
CA LYS A 238 19.07 -12.73 7.13
C LYS A 238 20.39 -12.69 7.90
N ARG A 239 21.51 -12.75 7.20
CA ARG A 239 22.84 -12.64 7.82
C ARG A 239 23.10 -11.20 8.25
N ALA A 240 22.88 -10.25 7.34
CA ALA A 240 23.30 -8.86 7.50
C ALA A 240 22.52 -8.05 8.55
N ILE A 241 21.26 -8.41 8.77
CA ILE A 241 20.36 -7.67 9.65
C ILE A 241 20.15 -8.46 10.94
N GLU A 242 20.32 -7.78 12.07
CA GLU A 242 20.12 -8.36 13.40
C GLU A 242 18.66 -8.81 13.63
N ASP A 243 18.48 -9.89 14.38
CA ASP A 243 17.15 -10.44 14.68
C ASP A 243 16.22 -9.43 15.37
N SER A 244 16.81 -8.45 16.09
CA SER A 244 16.10 -7.34 16.76
C SER A 244 15.28 -6.47 15.79
N PHE A 245 15.66 -6.42 14.51
CA PHE A 245 14.92 -5.69 13.48
C PHE A 245 13.60 -6.40 13.12
N TYR A 246 13.56 -7.73 13.14
CA TYR A 246 12.36 -8.54 12.88
C TYR A 246 11.46 -8.61 14.11
N SER A 247 11.23 -7.47 14.74
CA SER A 247 10.48 -7.36 15.99
C SER A 247 8.96 -7.49 15.78
N ASN A 248 8.25 -7.72 16.89
CA ASN A 248 6.79 -7.61 16.92
C ASN A 248 6.31 -6.21 16.52
N ASP A 249 7.09 -5.15 16.80
CA ASP A 249 6.75 -3.79 16.41
C ASP A 249 6.77 -3.61 14.88
N LEU A 250 7.73 -4.23 14.17
CA LEU A 250 7.74 -4.24 12.71
C LEU A 250 6.51 -4.94 12.14
N THR A 251 6.17 -6.10 12.71
CA THR A 251 4.97 -6.85 12.34
C THR A 251 3.71 -6.00 12.56
N LYS A 252 3.60 -5.38 13.74
CA LYS A 252 2.49 -4.50 14.09
C LYS A 252 2.40 -3.30 13.14
N LEU A 253 3.52 -2.68 12.78
CA LEU A 253 3.59 -1.59 11.82
C LEU A 253 3.03 -2.00 10.44
N ILE A 254 3.47 -3.13 9.91
CA ILE A 254 3.00 -3.64 8.61
C ILE A 254 1.50 -3.97 8.68
N LEU A 255 1.04 -4.63 9.75
CA LEU A 255 -0.38 -4.96 9.92
C LEU A 255 -1.26 -3.71 10.10
N THR A 256 -0.80 -2.69 10.80
CA THR A 256 -1.53 -1.41 10.87
C THR A 256 -1.55 -0.69 9.52
N CYS A 257 -0.49 -0.79 8.70
CA CYS A 257 -0.54 -0.31 7.31
C CYS A 257 -1.63 -1.03 6.49
N VAL A 258 -1.84 -2.32 6.74
CA VAL A 258 -2.85 -3.16 6.07
C VAL A 258 -4.27 -2.80 6.55
N PHE A 259 -4.48 -2.73 7.86
CA PHE A 259 -5.83 -2.69 8.45
C PHE A 259 -6.31 -1.29 8.84
N ASN A 260 -5.42 -0.37 9.22
CA ASN A 260 -5.79 0.96 9.69
C ASN A 260 -4.69 2.01 9.44
N PRO A 261 -4.37 2.34 8.17
CA PRO A 261 -3.27 3.26 7.88
C PRO A 261 -3.52 4.69 8.38
N THR A 262 -4.77 5.13 8.59
CA THR A 262 -5.05 6.43 9.23
C THR A 262 -4.50 6.53 10.64
N GLN A 263 -4.40 5.42 11.38
CA GLN A 263 -3.76 5.40 12.71
C GLN A 263 -2.28 5.80 12.67
N LEU A 264 -1.61 5.56 11.54
CA LEU A 264 -0.22 5.96 11.31
C LEU A 264 -0.10 7.38 10.78
N GLY A 265 -1.23 8.05 10.50
CA GLY A 265 -1.26 9.39 9.91
C GLY A 265 -1.37 9.42 8.38
N PHE A 266 -1.62 8.28 7.72
CA PHE A 266 -1.88 8.29 6.27
C PHE A 266 -3.23 8.92 5.98
N ASP A 267 -3.26 9.90 5.07
CA ASP A 267 -4.49 10.47 4.54
C ASP A 267 -5.08 9.55 3.46
N ILE A 268 -6.01 8.68 3.82
CA ILE A 268 -6.69 7.76 2.89
C ILE A 268 -7.65 8.53 1.95
N ASN A 269 -8.01 9.78 2.25
CA ASN A 269 -8.80 10.61 1.33
C ASN A 269 -7.95 11.13 0.17
N ASN A 270 -6.63 11.14 0.32
CA ASN A 270 -5.73 11.39 -0.80
C ASN A 270 -5.73 10.18 -1.76
N GLU A 271 -6.19 10.42 -3.00
CA GLU A 271 -6.32 9.38 -4.03
C GLU A 271 -5.00 8.67 -4.34
N GLU A 272 -3.89 9.41 -4.36
CA GLU A 272 -2.57 8.83 -4.62
C GLU A 272 -2.17 7.83 -3.53
N ILE A 273 -2.39 8.18 -2.26
CA ILE A 273 -2.09 7.30 -1.13
C ILE A 273 -3.03 6.10 -1.15
N ASN A 274 -4.34 6.32 -1.31
CA ASN A 274 -5.36 5.28 -1.31
C ASN A 274 -5.16 4.22 -2.40
N LYS A 275 -4.55 4.61 -3.54
CA LYS A 275 -4.20 3.73 -4.64
C LYS A 275 -2.83 3.06 -4.45
N LYS A 276 -1.77 3.85 -4.22
CA LYS A 276 -0.39 3.35 -4.24
C LYS A 276 0.02 2.60 -2.98
N LEU A 277 -0.52 2.93 -1.80
CA LEU A 277 -0.13 2.28 -0.55
C LEU A 277 -0.50 0.78 -0.55
N PRO A 278 -1.74 0.37 -0.88
CA PRO A 278 -2.10 -1.04 -0.96
C PRO A 278 -1.28 -1.83 -2.00
N GLU A 279 -0.96 -1.23 -3.15
CA GLU A 279 -0.10 -1.85 -4.18
C GLU A 279 1.29 -2.16 -3.62
N ARG A 280 1.89 -1.23 -2.88
CA ARG A 280 3.21 -1.41 -2.25
C ARG A 280 3.18 -2.49 -1.17
N ILE A 281 2.15 -2.47 -0.31
CA ILE A 281 1.95 -3.47 0.74
C ILE A 281 1.77 -4.86 0.13
N MET A 282 1.03 -4.98 -0.98
CA MET A 282 0.87 -6.24 -1.70
C MET A 282 2.20 -6.79 -2.22
N ILE A 283 3.06 -5.94 -2.81
CA ILE A 283 4.39 -6.35 -3.29
C ILE A 283 5.26 -6.81 -2.11
N LEU A 284 5.25 -6.07 -1.01
CA LEU A 284 5.97 -6.44 0.21
C LEU A 284 5.52 -7.79 0.74
N LEU A 285 4.22 -8.00 0.91
CA LEU A 285 3.70 -9.24 1.50
C LEU A 285 3.93 -10.46 0.61
N LYS A 286 3.86 -10.29 -0.73
CA LYS A 286 4.28 -11.33 -1.68
C LYS A 286 5.77 -11.65 -1.56
N SER A 287 6.61 -10.62 -1.40
CA SER A 287 8.04 -10.80 -1.17
C SER A 287 8.30 -11.56 0.12
N MET A 288 7.61 -11.19 1.20
CA MET A 288 7.66 -11.87 2.50
C MET A 288 7.34 -13.35 2.37
N THR A 289 6.21 -13.71 1.78
CA THR A 289 5.78 -15.11 1.67
C THR A 289 6.68 -15.94 0.76
N THR A 290 7.29 -15.32 -0.24
CA THR A 290 8.15 -16.03 -1.21
C THR A 290 9.57 -16.23 -0.69
N HIS A 291 10.09 -15.29 0.11
CA HIS A 291 11.53 -15.18 0.37
C HIS A 291 11.92 -15.28 1.84
N LEU A 292 11.01 -15.00 2.79
CA LEU A 292 11.34 -15.12 4.21
C LEU A 292 11.21 -16.58 4.69
N PRO A 293 12.13 -17.05 5.54
CA PRO A 293 11.97 -18.32 6.24
C PRO A 293 10.71 -18.31 7.09
N GLU A 294 10.06 -19.47 7.20
CA GLU A 294 8.82 -19.64 7.97
C GLU A 294 8.94 -19.11 9.41
N GLN A 295 10.08 -19.34 10.07
CA GLN A 295 10.36 -18.85 11.43
C GLN A 295 10.16 -17.33 11.60
N LEU A 296 10.51 -16.53 10.59
CA LEU A 296 10.35 -15.08 10.62
C LEU A 296 8.93 -14.64 10.22
N LEU A 297 8.20 -15.49 9.48
CA LEU A 297 6.81 -15.26 9.11
C LEU A 297 5.83 -15.66 10.23
N GLN A 298 6.16 -16.65 11.06
CA GLN A 298 5.26 -17.14 12.12
C GLN A 298 4.75 -16.03 13.06
N PRO A 299 5.59 -15.08 13.56
CA PRO A 299 5.11 -13.95 14.34
C PRO A 299 4.12 -13.06 13.58
N PHE A 300 4.30 -12.93 12.26
CA PHE A 300 3.38 -12.21 11.40
C PHE A 300 2.01 -12.90 11.35
N TYR A 301 1.99 -14.21 11.09
CA TYR A 301 0.78 -15.02 11.07
C TYR A 301 0.04 -14.95 12.42
N SER A 302 0.75 -15.15 13.53
CA SER A 302 0.14 -15.15 14.86
C SER A 302 -0.47 -13.79 15.21
N ASN A 303 0.24 -12.70 14.91
CA ASN A 303 -0.24 -11.34 15.17
C ASN A 303 -1.42 -10.99 14.28
N ALA A 304 -1.38 -11.33 12.98
CA ALA A 304 -2.50 -11.10 12.07
C ALA A 304 -3.77 -11.82 12.57
N LEU A 305 -3.64 -13.09 12.92
CA LEU A 305 -4.76 -13.88 13.46
C LEU A 305 -5.26 -13.30 14.79
N GLN A 306 -4.37 -12.93 15.71
CA GLN A 306 -4.75 -12.33 16.99
C GLN A 306 -5.52 -11.02 16.80
N MET A 307 -5.11 -10.17 15.85
CA MET A 307 -5.77 -8.90 15.57
C MET A 307 -7.16 -9.06 14.94
N THR A 308 -7.45 -10.18 14.28
CA THR A 308 -8.75 -10.44 13.62
C THR A 308 -9.68 -11.37 14.39
N LYS A 309 -9.21 -12.05 15.45
CA LYS A 309 -10.05 -12.87 16.35
C LYS A 309 -11.14 -12.04 17.05
N SER A 310 -12.09 -12.69 17.73
CA SER A 310 -13.26 -12.06 18.38
C SER A 310 -12.93 -10.81 19.21
N ASP A 311 -11.87 -10.87 20.02
CA ASP A 311 -11.44 -9.75 20.88
C ASP A 311 -10.44 -8.80 20.20
N GLY A 312 -10.05 -9.13 18.96
CA GLY A 312 -9.05 -8.42 18.18
C GLY A 312 -9.47 -7.00 17.81
N LEU A 313 -8.47 -6.16 17.54
CA LEU A 313 -8.65 -4.76 17.16
C LEU A 313 -9.34 -4.58 15.80
N TYR A 314 -9.17 -5.57 14.91
CA TYR A 314 -9.66 -5.52 13.54
C TYR A 314 -10.69 -6.63 13.27
N ASN A 315 -11.44 -7.01 14.30
CA ASN A 315 -12.54 -7.95 14.15
C ASN A 315 -13.72 -7.27 13.45
N LEU A 316 -14.02 -7.72 12.23
CA LEU A 316 -15.05 -7.11 11.39
C LEU A 316 -16.46 -7.19 12.01
N THR A 317 -16.81 -8.33 12.62
CA THR A 317 -18.12 -8.55 13.24
C THR A 317 -18.31 -7.65 14.47
N LYS A 318 -17.27 -7.50 15.30
CA LYS A 318 -17.25 -6.58 16.44
C LYS A 318 -17.45 -5.13 16.00
N GLU A 319 -16.70 -4.69 14.99
CA GLU A 319 -16.80 -3.33 14.46
C GLU A 319 -18.18 -3.03 13.85
N LEU A 320 -18.77 -4.01 13.17
CA LEU A 320 -20.13 -3.90 12.63
C LEU A 320 -21.20 -3.83 13.72
N ASN A 321 -20.97 -4.46 14.88
CA ASN A 321 -21.92 -4.46 15.98
C ASN A 321 -21.82 -3.23 16.89
N MET A 322 -20.77 -2.41 16.75
CA MET A 322 -20.64 -1.15 17.49
C MET A 322 -21.74 -0.13 17.15
N ASN A 323 -22.07 0.71 18.13
CA ASN A 323 -22.99 1.83 17.96
C ASN A 323 -22.29 3.13 18.45
N PRO A 324 -21.99 4.10 17.58
CA PRO A 324 -22.13 4.07 16.12
C PRO A 324 -21.09 3.16 15.43
N VAL A 325 -21.43 2.65 14.25
CA VAL A 325 -20.53 1.83 13.41
C VAL A 325 -19.44 2.71 12.80
N ARG A 326 -18.19 2.25 12.84
CA ARG A 326 -17.03 2.96 12.24
C ARG A 326 -16.80 2.53 10.80
N TRP A 327 -17.61 3.05 9.87
CA TRP A 327 -17.56 2.67 8.45
C TRP A 327 -16.21 2.91 7.77
N SER A 328 -15.47 3.96 8.18
CA SER A 328 -14.11 4.22 7.68
C SER A 328 -13.12 3.12 8.07
N LEU A 329 -13.27 2.51 9.25
CA LEU A 329 -12.45 1.39 9.69
C LEU A 329 -12.90 0.08 9.03
N ILE A 330 -14.21 -0.12 8.82
CA ILE A 330 -14.72 -1.26 8.02
C ILE A 330 -14.14 -1.24 6.60
N PHE A 331 -14.08 -0.06 5.98
CA PHE A 331 -13.47 0.11 4.66
C PHE A 331 -12.02 -0.40 4.61
N THR A 332 -11.20 -0.07 5.61
CA THR A 332 -9.79 -0.48 5.63
C THR A 332 -9.63 -1.94 6.06
N ILE A 333 -10.40 -2.41 7.05
CA ILE A 333 -10.36 -3.80 7.52
C ILE A 333 -10.69 -4.77 6.39
N THR A 334 -11.79 -4.55 5.67
CA THR A 334 -12.27 -5.46 4.61
C THR A 334 -11.26 -5.56 3.46
N ARG A 335 -10.64 -4.44 3.06
CA ARG A 335 -9.54 -4.42 2.08
C ARG A 335 -8.30 -5.15 2.62
N GLY A 336 -7.95 -4.93 3.89
CA GLY A 336 -6.82 -5.57 4.54
C GLY A 336 -6.96 -7.09 4.64
N LEU A 337 -8.14 -7.58 5.05
CA LEU A 337 -8.48 -8.99 5.09
C LEU A 337 -8.33 -9.64 3.72
N ARG A 338 -8.94 -9.05 2.69
CA ARG A 338 -8.79 -9.53 1.30
C ARG A 338 -7.31 -9.60 0.90
N LEU A 339 -6.54 -8.55 1.18
CA LEU A 339 -5.13 -8.48 0.83
C LEU A 339 -4.36 -9.65 1.47
N LEU A 340 -4.54 -9.90 2.77
CA LEU A 340 -3.88 -10.99 3.48
C LEU A 340 -4.34 -12.38 3.04
N HIS A 341 -5.62 -12.55 2.68
CA HIS A 341 -6.12 -13.80 2.11
C HIS A 341 -5.50 -14.09 0.74
N ASP A 342 -5.38 -13.08 -0.13
CA ASP A 342 -4.83 -13.22 -1.47
C ASP A 342 -3.36 -13.66 -1.45
N VAL A 343 -2.58 -13.24 -0.45
CA VAL A 343 -1.18 -13.66 -0.25
C VAL A 343 -1.03 -14.86 0.69
N ARG A 344 -2.14 -15.44 1.19
CA ARG A 344 -2.16 -16.57 2.13
C ARG A 344 -1.47 -16.32 3.47
N LEU A 345 -1.36 -15.05 3.89
CA LEU A 345 -0.86 -14.67 5.23
C LEU A 345 -1.93 -14.71 6.33
N LEU A 346 -3.19 -14.80 5.93
CA LEU A 346 -4.32 -15.02 6.83
C LEU A 346 -5.26 -16.04 6.17
N PRO A 347 -5.61 -17.15 6.83
CA PRO A 347 -6.59 -18.08 6.27
C PRO A 347 -7.96 -17.40 6.17
N LYS A 348 -8.73 -17.78 5.14
CA LYS A 348 -10.16 -17.44 5.09
C LYS A 348 -10.89 -18.08 6.29
N PRO A 349 -12.05 -17.55 6.70
CA PRO A 349 -12.90 -18.17 7.72
C PRO A 349 -13.22 -19.63 7.36
N THR A 350 -13.41 -20.50 8.35
CA THR A 350 -13.68 -21.95 8.15
C THR A 350 -14.90 -22.21 7.28
N GLN A 351 -15.96 -21.40 7.45
CA GLN A 351 -17.17 -21.43 6.64
C GLN A 351 -17.39 -20.04 6.02
N PRO A 352 -16.69 -19.73 4.91
CA PRO A 352 -16.64 -18.37 4.38
C PRO A 352 -18.00 -17.92 3.83
N GLU A 353 -18.79 -18.82 3.23
CA GLU A 353 -20.15 -18.52 2.74
C GLU A 353 -21.12 -18.16 3.87
N GLN A 354 -21.10 -18.94 4.96
CA GLN A 354 -21.95 -18.67 6.13
C GLN A 354 -21.56 -17.35 6.80
N TYR A 355 -20.26 -17.11 6.97
CA TYR A 355 -19.76 -15.84 7.51
C TYR A 355 -20.14 -14.65 6.62
N ALA A 356 -20.08 -14.82 5.29
CA ALA A 356 -20.51 -13.80 4.34
C ALA A 356 -22.01 -13.49 4.50
N LYS A 357 -22.85 -14.52 4.68
CA LYS A 357 -24.29 -14.36 4.94
C LYS A 357 -24.54 -13.59 6.24
N GLU A 358 -23.86 -13.94 7.33
CA GLU A 358 -23.98 -13.25 8.62
C GLU A 358 -23.57 -11.77 8.52
N LEU A 359 -22.48 -11.48 7.80
CA LEU A 359 -22.04 -10.11 7.54
C LEU A 359 -23.05 -9.34 6.71
N TRP A 360 -23.62 -9.95 5.66
CA TRP A 360 -24.66 -9.36 4.82
C TRP A 360 -25.90 -9.00 5.62
N THR A 361 -26.43 -9.94 6.42
CA THR A 361 -27.61 -9.70 7.25
C THR A 361 -27.36 -8.61 8.29
N THR A 362 -26.19 -8.63 8.93
CA THR A 362 -25.81 -7.60 9.92
C THR A 362 -25.65 -6.23 9.27
N MET A 363 -25.06 -6.16 8.08
CA MET A 363 -24.92 -4.91 7.34
C MET A 363 -26.29 -4.32 6.99
N LEU A 364 -27.23 -5.15 6.52
CA LEU A 364 -28.58 -4.71 6.19
C LEU A 364 -29.35 -4.20 7.40
N THR A 365 -29.28 -4.87 8.56
CA THR A 365 -29.96 -4.39 9.78
C THR A 365 -29.40 -3.08 10.30
N LYS A 366 -28.14 -2.76 9.99
CA LYS A 366 -27.54 -1.46 10.32
C LYS A 366 -27.91 -0.35 9.32
N ILE A 367 -28.18 -0.70 8.07
CA ILE A 367 -28.62 0.26 7.05
C ILE A 367 -30.12 0.57 7.20
N ILE A 368 -30.94 -0.45 7.42
CA ILE A 368 -32.39 -0.37 7.43
C ILE A 368 -32.85 -0.32 8.90
N THR A 369 -33.06 0.89 9.42
CA THR A 369 -33.68 1.07 10.74
C THR A 369 -35.18 1.26 10.58
N HIS A 370 -35.97 0.45 11.29
CA HIS A 370 -37.42 0.57 11.35
C HIS A 370 -37.81 1.54 12.47
N GLU A 371 -38.69 2.51 12.21
CA GLU A 371 -39.31 3.32 13.26
C GLU A 371 -40.37 2.47 14.01
N GLU A 372 -40.40 2.54 15.34
CA GLU A 372 -41.26 1.69 16.18
C GLU A 372 -42.78 1.94 16.00
N ASP A 373 -43.18 3.03 15.33
CA ASP A 373 -44.59 3.45 15.20
C ASP A 373 -45.07 3.72 13.76
N CYS A 374 -44.30 3.37 12.73
CA CYS A 374 -44.69 3.53 11.32
C CYS A 374 -44.08 2.45 10.42
N ASP A 375 -44.76 2.04 9.35
CA ASP A 375 -44.24 1.23 8.21
C ASP A 375 -43.12 1.96 7.41
N LYS A 376 -42.35 2.83 8.06
CA LYS A 376 -41.34 3.70 7.48
C LYS A 376 -39.98 3.35 8.06
N ALA A 377 -39.05 3.03 7.16
CA ALA A 377 -37.63 2.93 7.50
C ALA A 377 -36.87 4.16 6.99
N ASN A 378 -35.88 4.62 7.76
CA ASN A 378 -35.06 5.79 7.45
C ASN A 378 -33.64 5.37 7.08
N ILE A 379 -33.10 5.95 6.01
CA ILE A 379 -31.70 5.71 5.62
C ILE A 379 -31.02 7.07 5.36
N VAL A 380 -30.14 7.47 6.27
CA VAL A 380 -29.27 8.65 6.14
C VAL A 380 -27.82 8.17 6.15
N LEU A 381 -27.15 8.20 4.99
CA LEU A 381 -25.78 7.71 4.85
C LEU A 381 -24.85 8.83 4.41
N THR A 382 -23.79 9.08 5.20
CA THR A 382 -22.68 9.92 4.76
C THR A 382 -21.89 9.24 3.64
N ILE A 383 -21.08 10.00 2.91
CA ILE A 383 -20.19 9.47 1.87
C ILE A 383 -19.24 8.39 2.43
N ASP A 384 -18.74 8.58 3.66
CA ASP A 384 -17.88 7.59 4.32
C ASP A 384 -18.62 6.31 4.66
N ASN A 385 -19.90 6.40 5.05
CA ASN A 385 -20.75 5.23 5.25
C ASN A 385 -20.89 4.44 3.95
N GLN A 386 -21.13 5.14 2.83
CA GLN A 386 -21.27 4.50 1.51
C GLN A 386 -19.98 3.77 1.10
N ARG A 387 -18.81 4.39 1.28
CA ARG A 387 -17.51 3.75 0.98
C ARG A 387 -17.28 2.48 1.82
N GLY A 388 -17.55 2.55 3.12
CA GLY A 388 -17.44 1.41 4.03
C GLY A 388 -18.37 0.25 3.65
N LEU A 389 -19.62 0.57 3.36
CA LEU A 389 -20.64 -0.39 2.91
C LEU A 389 -20.24 -1.06 1.60
N GLN A 390 -19.82 -0.28 0.61
CA GLN A 390 -19.39 -0.76 -0.69
C GLN A 390 -18.18 -1.70 -0.60
N ALA A 391 -17.19 -1.38 0.26
CA ALA A 391 -16.04 -2.24 0.49
C ALA A 391 -16.42 -3.52 1.24
N LEU A 392 -17.30 -3.43 2.23
CA LEU A 392 -17.83 -4.59 2.93
C LEU A 392 -18.61 -5.52 2.00
N PHE A 393 -19.51 -5.00 1.18
CA PHE A 393 -20.26 -5.80 0.22
C PHE A 393 -19.33 -6.48 -0.79
N TYR A 394 -18.32 -5.77 -1.27
CA TYR A 394 -17.30 -6.37 -2.13
C TYR A 394 -16.54 -7.52 -1.42
N TYR A 395 -16.23 -7.38 -0.13
CA TYR A 395 -15.60 -8.43 0.66
C TYR A 395 -16.53 -9.63 0.91
N ILE A 396 -17.82 -9.40 1.15
CA ILE A 396 -18.86 -10.43 1.26
C ILE A 396 -18.93 -11.24 -0.05
N ILE A 397 -18.90 -10.59 -1.21
CA ILE A 397 -18.81 -11.25 -2.52
C ILE A 397 -17.52 -12.07 -2.63
N TYR A 398 -16.38 -11.52 -2.20
CA TYR A 398 -15.09 -12.21 -2.21
C TYR A 398 -15.07 -13.49 -1.35
N LEU A 399 -15.85 -13.53 -0.27
CA LEU A 399 -16.02 -14.71 0.58
C LEU A 399 -16.95 -15.77 -0.05
N GLY A 400 -17.65 -15.45 -1.13
CA GLY A 400 -18.47 -16.39 -1.89
C GLY A 400 -19.95 -16.41 -1.53
N ILE A 401 -20.53 -15.29 -1.08
CA ILE A 401 -21.99 -15.21 -0.88
C ILE A 401 -22.74 -15.62 -2.16
N LYS A 402 -23.87 -16.33 -2.01
CA LYS A 402 -24.66 -16.82 -3.15
C LYS A 402 -25.65 -15.75 -3.64
N PRO A 403 -25.94 -15.69 -4.96
CA PRO A 403 -26.89 -14.72 -5.52
C PRO A 403 -28.27 -14.74 -4.87
N ASN A 404 -28.81 -15.91 -4.56
CA ASN A 404 -30.13 -16.06 -3.93
C ASN A 404 -30.21 -15.48 -2.51
N GLU A 405 -29.09 -15.33 -1.79
CA GLU A 405 -29.04 -14.71 -0.46
C GLU A 405 -29.05 -13.18 -0.53
N VAL A 406 -28.71 -12.60 -1.68
CA VAL A 406 -28.49 -11.14 -1.82
C VAL A 406 -29.51 -10.51 -2.75
N LEU A 407 -29.73 -11.11 -3.93
CA LEU A 407 -30.59 -10.55 -4.98
C LEU A 407 -32.00 -10.20 -4.50
N PRO A 408 -32.71 -11.02 -3.70
CA PRO A 408 -34.07 -10.68 -3.25
C PRO A 408 -34.20 -9.31 -2.56
N TYR A 409 -33.17 -8.86 -1.84
CA TYR A 409 -33.18 -7.56 -1.14
C TYR A 409 -33.20 -6.36 -2.09
N PHE A 410 -32.63 -6.49 -3.30
CA PHE A 410 -32.62 -5.42 -4.31
C PHE A 410 -33.96 -5.19 -4.99
N PHE A 411 -34.95 -6.05 -4.71
CA PHE A 411 -36.29 -5.97 -5.30
C PHE A 411 -37.39 -5.85 -4.25
N GLN A 412 -37.02 -5.59 -2.99
CA GLN A 412 -37.97 -5.29 -1.93
C GLN A 412 -38.70 -3.97 -2.21
N SER A 413 -40.02 -4.03 -2.19
CA SER A 413 -40.92 -2.89 -2.44
C SER A 413 -41.21 -2.05 -1.19
N THR A 414 -40.62 -2.39 -0.04
CA THR A 414 -40.77 -1.63 1.21
C THR A 414 -40.33 -0.19 1.02
N ARG A 415 -41.19 0.76 1.39
CA ARG A 415 -40.92 2.19 1.23
C ARG A 415 -40.02 2.71 2.33
N ILE A 416 -39.08 3.56 1.95
CA ILE A 416 -38.11 4.20 2.84
C ILE A 416 -38.02 5.69 2.56
N HIS A 417 -37.75 6.45 3.61
CA HIS A 417 -37.35 7.84 3.50
C HIS A 417 -35.82 7.89 3.37
N THR A 418 -35.36 8.56 2.31
CA THR A 418 -33.96 8.82 2.01
C THR A 418 -33.68 10.31 2.02
N ASP A 419 -32.42 10.70 2.05
CA ASP A 419 -31.96 12.09 1.91
C ASP A 419 -32.50 12.78 0.63
N THR A 420 -32.85 11.99 -0.39
CA THR A 420 -33.35 12.44 -1.69
C THR A 420 -34.88 12.31 -1.87
N GLY A 421 -35.60 11.87 -0.83
CA GLY A 421 -37.05 11.66 -0.86
C GLY A 421 -37.47 10.20 -0.63
N MET A 422 -38.69 9.84 -1.05
CA MET A 422 -39.23 8.49 -0.89
C MET A 422 -38.66 7.54 -1.96
N ALA A 423 -38.11 6.40 -1.53
CA ALA A 423 -37.64 5.33 -2.41
C ALA A 423 -38.13 3.97 -1.90
N THR A 424 -37.88 2.90 -2.66
CA THR A 424 -37.97 1.53 -2.13
C THR A 424 -36.61 1.07 -1.64
N VAL A 425 -36.57 0.19 -0.64
CA VAL A 425 -35.33 -0.46 -0.17
C VAL A 425 -34.54 -1.02 -1.34
N GLY A 426 -35.22 -1.75 -2.24
CA GLY A 426 -34.58 -2.35 -3.41
C GLY A 426 -33.90 -1.33 -4.32
N THR A 427 -34.62 -0.28 -4.72
CA THR A 427 -34.07 0.79 -5.58
C THR A 427 -32.89 1.52 -4.95
N TYR A 428 -32.91 1.71 -3.63
CA TYR A 428 -31.85 2.38 -2.91
C TYR A 428 -30.59 1.52 -2.82
N LEU A 429 -30.73 0.27 -2.40
CA LEU A 429 -29.62 -0.68 -2.36
C LEU A 429 -29.01 -0.87 -3.74
N LEU A 430 -29.83 -0.95 -4.79
CA LEU A 430 -29.36 -1.08 -6.16
C LEU A 430 -28.52 0.13 -6.58
N THR A 431 -28.95 1.34 -6.21
CA THR A 431 -28.19 2.57 -6.47
C THR A 431 -26.86 2.55 -5.72
N LEU A 432 -26.87 2.14 -4.45
CA LEU A 432 -25.70 2.09 -3.58
C LEU A 432 -24.64 1.07 -4.05
N PHE A 433 -25.07 -0.09 -4.52
CA PHE A 433 -24.21 -1.23 -4.85
C PHE A 433 -24.13 -1.56 -6.35
N LYS A 434 -24.63 -0.66 -7.23
CA LYS A 434 -24.72 -0.90 -8.68
C LYS A 434 -23.43 -1.46 -9.25
N TYR A 435 -22.30 -0.79 -8.96
CA TYR A 435 -20.99 -1.18 -9.48
C TYR A 435 -20.57 -2.58 -9.02
N GLN A 436 -20.73 -2.89 -7.73
CA GLN A 436 -20.37 -4.19 -7.15
C GLN A 436 -21.21 -5.30 -7.76
N ILE A 437 -22.52 -5.09 -7.93
CA ILE A 437 -23.44 -6.07 -8.53
C ILE A 437 -23.10 -6.30 -10.00
N THR A 438 -22.97 -5.23 -10.79
CA THR A 438 -22.63 -5.34 -12.22
C THR A 438 -21.29 -6.05 -12.41
N SER A 439 -20.28 -5.72 -11.60
CA SER A 439 -18.98 -6.40 -11.62
C SER A 439 -19.11 -7.87 -11.24
N TRP A 440 -19.82 -8.19 -10.15
CA TRP A 440 -20.03 -9.55 -9.69
C TRP A 440 -20.75 -10.41 -10.73
N LEU A 441 -21.90 -9.97 -11.23
CA LEU A 441 -22.70 -10.68 -12.23
C LEU A 441 -21.98 -10.75 -13.59
N GLY A 442 -21.14 -9.78 -13.93
CA GLY A 442 -20.38 -9.78 -15.18
C GLY A 442 -19.14 -10.68 -15.17
N THR A 443 -18.39 -10.68 -14.07
CA THR A 443 -17.05 -11.30 -14.00
C THR A 443 -17.06 -12.71 -13.42
N THR A 444 -17.88 -12.97 -12.40
CA THR A 444 -17.94 -14.29 -11.75
C THR A 444 -18.32 -15.42 -12.72
N PRO A 445 -19.33 -15.26 -13.59
CA PRO A 445 -19.62 -16.31 -14.55
C PRO A 445 -18.46 -16.55 -15.53
N HIS A 446 -17.73 -15.49 -15.93
CA HIS A 446 -16.57 -15.64 -16.82
C HIS A 446 -15.44 -16.43 -16.16
N PHE A 447 -15.18 -16.17 -14.87
CA PHE A 447 -14.19 -16.92 -14.10
C PHE A 447 -14.58 -18.39 -13.93
N ILE A 448 -15.84 -18.67 -13.59
CA ILE A 448 -16.38 -20.04 -13.49
C ILE A 448 -16.26 -20.78 -14.84
N ILE A 449 -16.49 -20.11 -15.98
CA ILE A 449 -16.34 -20.74 -17.31
C ILE A 449 -14.90 -21.16 -17.58
N ASN A 450 -13.91 -20.36 -17.16
CA ASN A 450 -12.50 -20.57 -17.49
C ASN A 450 -11.78 -21.57 -16.56
N ASP A 451 -12.38 -21.95 -15.43
CA ASP A 451 -11.80 -22.89 -14.46
C ASP A 451 -12.71 -24.11 -14.28
N ILE A 452 -12.26 -25.26 -14.79
CA ILE A 452 -13.04 -26.51 -14.83
C ILE A 452 -13.35 -27.02 -13.41
N ASP A 453 -12.40 -26.90 -12.49
CA ASP A 453 -12.56 -27.41 -11.13
C ASP A 453 -13.60 -26.58 -10.37
N ILE A 454 -13.54 -25.26 -10.51
CA ILE A 454 -14.51 -24.33 -9.92
C ILE A 454 -15.89 -24.52 -10.53
N ARG A 455 -15.97 -24.69 -11.85
CA ARG A 455 -17.22 -24.98 -12.56
C ARG A 455 -17.93 -26.22 -12.02
N GLN A 456 -17.19 -27.29 -11.75
CA GLN A 456 -17.75 -28.51 -11.19
C GLN A 456 -18.17 -28.35 -9.72
N GLN A 457 -17.41 -27.59 -8.92
CA GLN A 457 -17.67 -27.42 -7.49
C GLN A 457 -18.86 -26.50 -7.19
N CYS A 458 -18.96 -25.35 -7.87
CA CYS A 458 -19.94 -24.32 -7.53
C CYS A 458 -20.76 -23.78 -8.71
N GLY A 459 -20.45 -24.19 -9.94
CA GLY A 459 -21.09 -23.66 -11.15
C GLY A 459 -22.61 -23.86 -11.17
N GLN A 460 -23.08 -25.08 -10.89
CA GLN A 460 -24.52 -25.39 -10.86
C GLN A 460 -25.26 -24.56 -9.79
N GLN A 461 -24.73 -24.49 -8.57
CA GLN A 461 -25.35 -23.71 -7.47
C GLN A 461 -25.39 -22.22 -7.78
N PHE A 462 -24.36 -21.69 -8.43
CA PHE A 462 -24.32 -20.29 -8.85
C PHE A 462 -25.39 -20.00 -9.91
N VAL A 463 -25.51 -20.85 -10.93
CA VAL A 463 -26.52 -20.70 -11.99
C VAL A 463 -27.93 -20.82 -11.43
N ASP A 464 -28.18 -21.80 -10.55
CA ASP A 464 -29.45 -22.00 -9.85
C ASP A 464 -29.88 -20.76 -9.07
N GLY A 465 -28.95 -20.15 -8.33
CA GLY A 465 -29.20 -18.90 -7.62
C GLY A 465 -29.56 -17.72 -8.54
N ILE A 466 -28.93 -17.63 -9.72
CA ILE A 466 -29.25 -16.60 -10.72
C ILE A 466 -30.63 -16.86 -11.35
N TYR A 467 -30.94 -18.10 -11.71
CA TYR A 467 -32.21 -18.46 -12.32
C TYR A 467 -33.38 -18.34 -11.35
N THR A 468 -33.20 -18.68 -10.07
CA THR A 468 -34.18 -18.46 -9.01
C THR A 468 -34.55 -16.98 -8.89
N CYS A 469 -33.57 -16.09 -9.07
CA CYS A 469 -33.79 -14.64 -9.05
C CYS A 469 -34.16 -14.06 -10.43
N TRP A 470 -34.35 -14.88 -11.46
CA TRP A 470 -34.55 -14.39 -12.83
C TRP A 470 -35.74 -13.45 -13.01
N PRO A 471 -36.92 -13.71 -12.41
CA PRO A 471 -38.07 -12.81 -12.51
C PRO A 471 -37.77 -11.38 -12.03
N LEU A 472 -36.78 -11.24 -11.15
CA LEU A 472 -36.39 -9.95 -10.58
C LEU A 472 -35.64 -9.06 -11.58
N PHE A 473 -34.95 -9.65 -12.57
CA PHE A 473 -34.21 -8.88 -13.59
C PHE A 473 -35.09 -8.12 -14.59
N ILE A 474 -36.42 -8.20 -14.48
CA ILE A 474 -37.36 -7.49 -15.35
C ILE A 474 -37.11 -5.98 -15.39
N LEU A 475 -36.61 -5.39 -14.30
CA LEU A 475 -36.27 -3.96 -14.22
C LEU A 475 -35.04 -3.59 -15.06
N PHE A 476 -34.02 -4.44 -15.10
CA PHE A 476 -32.82 -4.23 -15.95
C PHE A 476 -33.17 -4.39 -17.43
N TYR A 477 -34.02 -5.37 -17.74
CA TYR A 477 -34.54 -5.57 -19.10
C TYR A 477 -35.39 -4.38 -19.59
N ARG A 478 -36.26 -3.83 -18.73
CA ARG A 478 -37.09 -2.65 -19.04
C ARG A 478 -36.32 -1.33 -18.97
N SER A 479 -35.06 -1.34 -18.55
CA SER A 479 -34.21 -0.15 -18.51
C SER A 479 -34.02 0.43 -19.92
N ILE A 480 -33.97 1.75 -20.03
CA ILE A 480 -33.62 2.45 -21.27
C ILE A 480 -32.12 2.29 -21.56
N ASN A 481 -31.30 2.01 -20.53
CA ASN A 481 -29.86 1.90 -20.67
C ASN A 481 -29.46 0.60 -21.40
N ILE A 482 -28.69 0.75 -22.48
CA ILE A 482 -28.15 -0.36 -23.28
C ILE A 482 -27.24 -1.25 -22.44
N ASP A 483 -26.45 -0.69 -21.51
CA ASP A 483 -25.52 -1.45 -20.68
C ASP A 483 -26.25 -2.45 -19.77
N ASP A 484 -27.43 -2.07 -19.26
CA ASP A 484 -28.24 -2.94 -18.39
C ASP A 484 -28.80 -4.13 -19.21
N LYS A 485 -29.24 -3.89 -20.45
CA LYS A 485 -29.68 -4.97 -21.36
C LYS A 485 -28.52 -5.89 -21.76
N LEU A 486 -27.35 -5.31 -22.06
CA LEU A 486 -26.14 -6.06 -22.40
C LEU A 486 -25.68 -6.94 -21.24
N LEU A 487 -25.82 -6.46 -20.00
CA LEU A 487 -25.54 -7.25 -18.79
C LEU A 487 -26.46 -8.48 -18.73
N ILE A 488 -27.76 -8.35 -18.96
CA ILE A 488 -28.70 -9.48 -18.93
C ILE A 488 -28.40 -10.49 -20.04
N VAL A 489 -28.13 -10.04 -21.27
CA VAL A 489 -27.73 -10.91 -22.37
C VAL A 489 -26.44 -11.66 -22.02
N THR A 490 -25.45 -10.93 -21.49
CA THR A 490 -24.16 -11.51 -21.08
C THR A 490 -24.34 -12.53 -19.95
N LEU A 491 -25.17 -12.21 -18.95
CA LEU A 491 -25.44 -13.07 -17.81
C LEU A 491 -26.13 -14.36 -18.27
N LEU A 492 -27.18 -14.26 -19.09
CA LEU A 492 -27.87 -15.43 -19.64
C LEU A 492 -26.93 -16.32 -20.47
N THR A 493 -26.14 -15.70 -21.34
CA THR A 493 -25.18 -16.43 -22.19
C THR A 493 -24.17 -17.17 -21.32
N LYS A 494 -23.62 -16.51 -20.31
CA LYS A 494 -22.59 -17.12 -19.46
C LYS A 494 -23.17 -18.19 -18.52
N THR A 495 -24.35 -18.00 -17.95
CA THR A 495 -24.99 -19.04 -17.12
C THR A 495 -25.36 -20.27 -17.94
N PHE A 496 -25.83 -20.08 -19.18
CA PHE A 496 -26.05 -21.19 -20.11
C PHE A 496 -24.76 -21.94 -20.45
N ILE A 497 -23.64 -21.23 -20.67
CA ILE A 497 -22.34 -21.88 -20.89
C ILE A 497 -21.91 -22.68 -19.66
N ILE A 498 -22.17 -22.21 -18.44
CA ILE A 498 -21.80 -22.90 -17.19
C ILE A 498 -22.61 -24.18 -17.01
N ASP A 499 -23.94 -24.12 -17.12
CA ASP A 499 -24.82 -25.28 -17.00
C ASP A 499 -26.08 -25.15 -17.86
N SER A 500 -26.00 -25.65 -19.09
CA SER A 500 -27.11 -25.63 -20.05
C SER A 500 -28.24 -26.60 -19.69
N ARG A 501 -27.96 -27.65 -18.92
CA ARG A 501 -28.97 -28.66 -18.55
C ARG A 501 -29.91 -28.10 -17.50
N LEU A 502 -29.33 -27.38 -16.53
CA LEU A 502 -30.10 -26.75 -15.46
C LEU A 502 -31.16 -25.81 -16.02
N LEU A 503 -30.85 -25.00 -17.04
CA LEU A 503 -31.82 -24.06 -17.64
C LEU A 503 -33.12 -24.75 -18.03
N ILE A 504 -33.03 -25.88 -18.74
CA ILE A 504 -34.18 -26.59 -19.31
C ILE A 504 -35.05 -27.22 -18.21
N SER A 505 -34.42 -27.65 -17.12
CA SER A 505 -35.10 -28.27 -15.99
C SER A 505 -35.50 -27.29 -14.88
N HIS A 506 -35.16 -26.01 -14.99
CA HIS A 506 -35.36 -25.03 -13.92
C HIS A 506 -36.81 -24.51 -13.91
N GLU A 507 -37.39 -24.34 -12.72
CA GLU A 507 -38.78 -23.89 -12.53
C GLU A 507 -39.08 -22.51 -13.17
N GLN A 508 -38.05 -21.69 -13.33
CA GLN A 508 -38.12 -20.35 -13.92
C GLN A 508 -37.90 -20.33 -15.46
N PHE A 509 -37.84 -21.49 -16.13
CA PHE A 509 -37.56 -21.58 -17.56
C PHE A 509 -38.46 -20.70 -18.44
N ASP A 510 -39.76 -20.66 -18.15
CA ASP A 510 -40.73 -19.86 -18.92
C ASP A 510 -40.45 -18.36 -18.79
N HIS A 511 -40.17 -17.88 -17.58
CA HIS A 511 -39.78 -16.49 -17.35
C HIS A 511 -38.44 -16.13 -18.00
N ILE A 512 -37.48 -17.05 -17.97
CA ILE A 512 -36.18 -16.88 -18.63
C ILE A 512 -36.37 -16.72 -20.14
N SER A 513 -37.15 -17.61 -20.74
CA SER A 513 -37.44 -17.63 -22.17
C SER A 513 -38.17 -16.37 -22.63
N GLN A 514 -39.15 -15.89 -21.85
CA GLN A 514 -39.88 -14.65 -22.16
C GLN A 514 -38.96 -13.43 -22.17
N ILE A 515 -38.10 -13.28 -21.17
CA ILE A 515 -37.16 -12.17 -21.09
C ILE A 515 -36.16 -12.25 -22.26
N TYR A 516 -35.66 -13.43 -22.59
CA TYR A 516 -34.75 -13.63 -23.72
C TYR A 516 -35.38 -13.27 -25.08
N LEU A 517 -36.58 -13.77 -25.36
CA LEU A 517 -37.32 -13.46 -26.59
C LEU A 517 -37.56 -11.96 -26.72
N SER A 518 -37.90 -11.30 -25.62
CA SER A 518 -38.16 -9.87 -25.61
C SER A 518 -36.89 -9.02 -25.81
N LEU A 519 -35.72 -9.49 -25.35
CA LEU A 519 -34.42 -8.88 -25.68
C LEU A 519 -34.05 -9.00 -27.17
N LEU A 520 -34.39 -10.13 -27.81
CA LEU A 520 -34.16 -10.32 -29.25
C LEU A 520 -35.06 -9.40 -30.10
N LEU A 521 -36.29 -9.16 -29.65
CA LEU A 521 -37.28 -8.34 -30.37
C LEU A 521 -37.03 -6.83 -30.26
N ILE A 522 -36.27 -6.36 -29.27
CA ILE A 522 -35.91 -4.94 -29.09
C ILE A 522 -34.84 -4.45 -30.10
N ASN A 523 -34.12 -5.37 -30.75
CA ASN A 523 -33.09 -5.03 -31.74
C ASN A 523 -33.62 -4.97 -33.19
N ASN A 524 -34.95 -4.94 -33.39
CA ASN A 524 -35.59 -4.68 -34.68
C ASN A 524 -36.34 -3.36 -34.70
#